data_AF-Q2MHD5-F1
#
_entry.id   AF-Q2MHD5-F1
#
_cell.length_a   1.000
_cell.length_b   1.000
_cell.length_c   1.000
_cell.angle_alpha   90.00
_cell.angle_beta   90.00
_cell.angle_gamma   90.00
#
_symmetry.space_group_name_H-M   'P 1'
#
loop_
_entity.id
_entity.type
_entity.pdbx_description
1 polymer ?
#
loop_
_entity_poly.entity_id
_entity_poly.type
_entity_poly.pdbx_seq_one_letter_code
_entity_poly.pdbx_strand_id
1 'polypeptide(L)' 'QVMLYSQGFRTAEVLANKIVPFFKLCDEQLSSQSHYDFGLRALKSVLVSAGNVKRERIQKIKR' A
#
# COMPACT_ATOMS: atom_id res chain seq x y z
N GLN A 1 8.42 -2.56 1.88
CA GLN A 1 9.17 -3.39 0.91
C GLN A 1 8.91 -4.89 1.07
N VAL A 2 9.26 -5.53 2.19
CA VAL A 2 9.09 -6.99 2.40
C VAL A 2 7.66 -7.47 2.11
N MET A 3 6.66 -6.77 2.65
CA MET A 3 5.25 -7.13 2.43
C MET A 3 4.84 -7.11 0.94
N LEU A 4 5.35 -6.16 0.15
CA LEU A 4 5.08 -6.10 -1.29
C LEU A 4 5.72 -7.29 -2.03
N TYR A 5 6.93 -7.71 -1.64
CA TYR A 5 7.53 -8.93 -2.16
C TYR A 5 6.70 -10.17 -1.81
N SER A 6 6.24 -10.29 -0.56
CA SER A 6 5.38 -11.40 -0.13
C SER A 6 4.03 -11.44 -0.85
N GLN A 7 3.49 -10.29 -1.28
CA GLN A 7 2.29 -10.23 -2.13
C GLN A 7 2.59 -10.46 -3.63
N GLY A 8 3.85 -10.69 -3.99
CA GLY A 8 4.30 -11.04 -5.34
C GLY A 8 4.37 -9.85 -6.30
N PHE A 9 4.67 -8.64 -5.80
CA PHE A 9 4.99 -7.49 -6.65
C PHE A 9 6.46 -7.55 -7.08
N ARG A 10 6.73 -7.54 -8.39
CA ARG A 10 8.10 -7.58 -8.94
C ARG A 10 8.88 -6.29 -8.67
N THR A 11 8.20 -5.15 -8.75
CA THR A 11 8.75 -3.81 -8.51
C THR A 11 8.53 -3.35 -7.07
N ALA A 12 8.53 -4.28 -6.11
CA ALA A 12 8.22 -4.01 -4.70
C ALA A 12 9.09 -2.94 -4.05
N GLU A 13 10.38 -2.87 -4.40
CA GLU A 13 11.32 -1.83 -3.95
C GLU A 13 10.93 -0.45 -4.46
N VAL A 14 10.73 -0.30 -5.78
CA VAL A 14 10.31 0.97 -6.40
C VAL A 14 8.97 1.45 -5.82
N LEU A 15 8.02 0.53 -5.62
CA LEU A 15 6.72 0.84 -5.02
C LEU A 15 6.86 1.27 -3.55
N ALA A 16 7.73 0.60 -2.78
CA ALA A 16 7.98 0.96 -1.38
C ALA A 16 8.57 2.38 -1.26
N ASN A 17 9.51 2.73 -2.13
CA ASN A 17 10.13 4.06 -2.19
C ASN A 17 9.15 5.17 -2.57
N LYS A 18 7.99 4.84 -3.15
CA LYS A 18 6.92 5.81 -3.44
C LYS A 18 5.87 5.88 -2.34
N ILE A 19 5.43 4.72 -1.83
CA ILE A 19 4.31 4.67 -0.89
C ILE A 19 4.66 5.22 0.50
N VAL A 20 5.92 5.05 0.95
CA VAL A 20 6.34 5.52 2.27
C VAL A 20 6.39 7.06 2.31
N PRO A 21 7.07 7.77 1.38
CA PRO A 21 7.00 9.22 1.31
C PRO A 21 5.58 9.73 1.07
N PHE A 22 4.78 9.04 0.25
CA PHE A 22 3.39 9.42 0.02
C PHE A 22 2.57 9.48 1.33
N PHE A 23 2.61 8.43 2.15
CA PHE A 23 1.91 8.42 3.45
C PHE A 23 2.39 9.54 4.38
N LYS A 24 3.71 9.79 4.39
CA LYS A 24 4.28 10.89 5.17
C LYS A 24 3.80 12.26 4.68
N LEU A 25 3.77 12.49 3.37
CA LEU A 25 3.27 13.74 2.78
C LEU A 25 1.77 13.93 3.03
N CYS A 26 0.97 12.84 3.05
CA CYS A 26 -0.43 12.93 3.44
C CYS A 26 -0.60 13.41 4.89
N ASP A 27 0.25 12.95 5.80
CA ASP A 27 0.24 13.38 7.20
C ASP A 27 0.66 14.86 7.36
N GLU A 28 1.61 15.31 6.54
CA GLU A 28 2.16 16.68 6.60
C GLU A 28 1.32 17.73 5.84
N GLN A 29 0.73 17.36 4.71
CA GLN A 29 0.07 18.31 3.80
C GLN A 29 -1.45 18.36 3.93
N LEU A 30 -2.08 17.32 4.47
CA LEU A 30 -3.52 17.33 4.69
C LEU A 30 -3.87 18.06 5.99
N SER A 31 -5.09 18.59 6.05
CA SER A 31 -5.60 19.22 7.26
C SER A 31 -5.53 18.26 8.45
N SER A 32 -4.95 18.70 9.56
CA SER A 32 -4.89 17.92 10.80
C SER A 32 -6.30 17.68 11.33
N GLN A 33 -6.76 16.44 11.25
CA GLN A 33 -8.06 15.98 11.73
C GLN A 33 -7.88 14.72 12.57
N SER A 34 -8.59 14.61 13.70
CA SER A 34 -8.43 13.50 14.65
C SER A 34 -8.81 12.12 14.09
N HIS A 35 -9.55 12.08 12.99
CA HIS A 35 -10.01 10.84 12.35
C HIS A 35 -9.10 10.39 11.20
N TYR A 36 -8.08 11.16 10.82
CA TYR A 36 -7.09 10.71 9.85
C TYR A 36 -5.99 9.90 10.54
N ASP A 37 -5.66 8.75 9.94
CA ASP A 37 -4.59 7.87 10.38
C ASP A 37 -3.73 7.47 9.16
N PHE A 38 -2.55 8.08 9.07
CA PHE A 38 -1.52 7.74 8.08
C PHE A 38 -0.38 6.91 8.70
N GLY A 39 -0.62 6.30 9.86
CA GLY A 39 0.35 5.49 10.55
C GLY A 39 0.63 4.14 9.88
N LEU A 40 1.55 3.37 10.48
CA LEU A 40 1.96 2.05 9.98
C LEU A 40 0.81 1.04 9.89
N ARG A 41 -0.23 1.21 10.71
CA ARG A 41 -1.42 0.34 10.69
C ARG A 41 -2.22 0.52 9.41
N ALA A 42 -2.49 1.76 9.03
CA ALA A 42 -3.15 2.10 7.77
C ALA A 42 -2.32 1.62 6.58
N LEU A 43 -1.00 1.87 6.60
CA LEU A 43 -0.08 1.40 5.54
C LEU A 43 -0.13 -0.13 5.36
N LYS A 44 -0.07 -0.90 6.46
CA LYS A 44 -0.18 -2.36 6.41
C LYS A 44 -1.51 -2.82 5.81
N SER A 45 -2.62 -2.20 6.22
CA SER A 45 -3.95 -2.51 5.70
C SER A 45 -4.03 -2.31 4.19
N VAL A 46 -3.52 -1.17 3.69
CA VAL A 46 -3.45 -0.86 2.26
C VAL A 46 -2.62 -1.89 1.49
N LEU A 47 -1.45 -2.28 2.01
CA LEU A 47 -0.58 -3.27 1.36
C LEU A 47 -1.23 -4.66 1.29
N VAL A 48 -1.95 -5.08 2.32
CA VAL A 48 -2.70 -6.35 2.33
C VAL A 48 -3.85 -6.29 1.31
N SER A 49 -4.62 -5.21 1.31
CA SER A 49 -5.73 -4.99 0.37
C SER A 49 -5.23 -4.99 -1.08
N ALA A 50 -4.14 -4.29 -1.38
CA ALA A 50 -3.51 -4.29 -2.70
C ALA A 50 -3.10 -5.71 -3.16
N GLY A 51 -2.61 -6.53 -2.23
CA GLY A 51 -2.32 -7.95 -2.49
C GLY A 51 -3.56 -8.77 -2.85
N ASN A 52 -4.69 -8.54 -2.17
CA ASN A 52 -5.97 -9.17 -2.48
C ASN A 52 -6.47 -8.79 -3.89
N VAL A 53 -6.48 -7.49 -4.21
CA VAL A 53 -6.90 -6.98 -5.52
C VAL A 53 -6.05 -7.58 -6.65
N LYS A 54 -4.73 -7.67 -6.45
CA LYS A 54 -3.83 -8.32 -7.41
C LYS A 54 -4.18 -9.80 -7.63
N ARG A 55 -4.46 -10.56 -6.56
CA ARG A 55 -4.87 -11.97 -6.66
C ARG A 55 -6.17 -12.10 -7.45
N GLU A 56 -7.18 -11.30 -7.11
CA GLU A 56 -8.47 -11.32 -7.80
C GLU A 56 -8.31 -11.02 -9.30
N ARG A 57 -7.50 -10.00 -9.64
CA ARG A 57 -7.21 -9.66 -11.03
C ARG A 57 -6.54 -10.81 -11.79
N ILE A 58 -5.59 -11.50 -11.17
CA ILE A 58 -4.94 -12.68 -11.79
C ILE A 58 -5.96 -13.81 -12.00
N GLN A 59 -6.86 -14.05 -11.05
CA GLN A 59 -7.90 -15.07 -11.20
C GLN A 59 -8.90 -14.74 -12.31
N LYS A 60 -9.26 -13.46 -12.48
CA LYS A 60 -10.12 -13.01 -13.58
C LYS A 60 -9.47 -13.21 -14.96
N ILE A 61 -8.16 -12.98 -15.09
CA ILE A 61 -7.43 -13.17 -16.36
C ILE A 61 -7.27 -14.65 -16.72
N LYS A 62 -7.21 -15.54 -15.72
CA LYS A 62 -7.08 -16.99 -15.92
C LYS A 62 -8.40 -17.69 -16.28
N ARG A 63 -9.54 -17.02 -16.09
CA ARG A 63 -10.86 -17.50 -16.49
C ARG A 63 -11.14 -17.09 -17.93
#